data_AF-G5HE27-F1
#
_entry.id   AF-G5HE27-F1
#
_cell.length_a   1.000
_cell.length_b   1.000
_cell.length_c   1.000
_cell.angle_alpha   90.00
_cell.angle_beta   90.00
_cell.angle_gamma   90.00
#
_symmetry.space_group_name_H-M   'P 1'
#
loop_
_entity.id
_entity.type
_entity.pdbx_description
1 polymer ?
#
loop_
_entity_poly.entity_id
_entity_poly.type
_entity_poly.pdbx_seq_one_letter_code
_entity_poly.pdbx_strand_id
1 'polypeptide(L)'
;MSPIRRDRTQAPSAFQEKIKKWHEEEQYQQIIDAIEALPQTQQTPDLISQLARAYNNLASPEDRDLFEKAAALLKSVEDQFVQDHDWNFRMGYALYYLDQELKARSYFEKALELRPGDEDTQSLIQQCSRSLTLPNSMKPFSERTREGWESFLDGEAGLRAMIDDRKDGEAVAERCHQLLAPAFYRPFFEIGFNGDKYDLILSPDGDRSRLFKLVYFKNHAPEKVFDHWNILIGRQPAKGFELRMYDRTIGLSDARVWVEKLKDKQLGLSIYCEKLLPLLKKNENQAYGLMTVLLDQAIGEIPAIRYIGYMDLLEEPGQGEEFCLDGLMEYISRDRELVTADELCTWYSAYEMTPSGEEDWSLREDVFAGVTSCLPIPRAYYQGDDEIMEDFHMDGAVPGFFWYPLDGIARDQILDLRDEMEQKISAKAGDAVTFTGGATGVSLGYLDFIAWNLDQVLQAALEVLGNVPVKEAFFHTYRRNVGSICLKKEET
;
A
#
# COMPACT_ATOMS: atom_id res chain seq x y z
N MET A 1 -30.66 0.52 -31.62
CA MET A 1 -29.31 -0.07 -31.71
C MET A 1 -29.48 -1.57 -31.90
N SER A 2 -29.06 -2.09 -33.06
CA SER A 2 -29.16 -3.51 -33.39
C SER A 2 -28.21 -4.33 -32.50
N PRO A 3 -28.58 -5.56 -32.10
CA PRO A 3 -27.65 -6.46 -31.44
C PRO A 3 -26.62 -6.93 -32.48
N ILE A 4 -25.34 -6.66 -32.21
CA ILE A 4 -24.23 -7.22 -32.97
C ILE A 4 -24.30 -8.74 -32.79
N ARG A 5 -24.72 -9.43 -33.86
CA ARG A 5 -24.65 -10.89 -33.95
C ARG A 5 -23.19 -11.29 -33.86
N ARG A 6 -22.85 -12.12 -32.87
CA ARG A 6 -21.60 -12.90 -32.84
C ARG A 6 -21.60 -13.80 -34.07
N ASP A 7 -20.69 -13.55 -35.00
CA ASP A 7 -20.36 -14.52 -36.05
C ASP A 7 -19.43 -15.58 -35.45
N ARG A 8 -20.02 -16.53 -34.71
CA ARG A 8 -19.35 -17.76 -34.30
C ARG A 8 -19.43 -18.73 -35.47
N THR A 9 -18.34 -18.85 -36.25
CA THR A 9 -17.83 -20.07 -36.91
C THR A 9 -16.86 -19.73 -38.06
N GLN A 10 -15.64 -19.29 -37.74
CA GLN A 10 -14.49 -19.58 -38.59
C GLN A 10 -13.73 -20.74 -37.95
N ALA A 11 -13.38 -21.75 -38.75
CA ALA A 11 -12.53 -22.85 -38.29
C ALA A 11 -11.23 -22.27 -37.71
N PRO A 12 -10.68 -22.83 -36.62
CA PRO A 12 -9.43 -22.33 -36.06
C PRO A 12 -8.36 -22.33 -37.15
N SER A 13 -7.56 -21.26 -37.22
CA SER A 13 -6.44 -21.25 -38.16
C SER A 13 -5.47 -22.40 -37.82
N ALA A 14 -4.71 -22.91 -38.79
CA ALA A 14 -3.71 -23.96 -38.53
C ALA A 14 -2.71 -23.58 -37.41
N PHE A 15 -2.55 -22.28 -37.14
CA PHE A 15 -1.77 -21.77 -36.02
C PHE A 15 -2.49 -21.93 -34.67
N GLN A 16 -3.79 -21.63 -34.60
CA GLN A 16 -4.59 -21.84 -33.39
C GLN A 16 -4.72 -23.33 -33.02
N GLU A 17 -4.79 -24.22 -34.02
CA GLU A 17 -4.76 -25.67 -33.78
C GLU A 17 -3.42 -26.12 -33.16
N LYS A 18 -2.30 -25.54 -33.62
CA LYS A 18 -0.98 -25.81 -33.01
C LYS A 18 -0.91 -25.34 -31.56
N ILE A 19 -1.38 -24.12 -31.27
CA ILE A 19 -1.43 -23.60 -29.90
C ILE A 19 -2.26 -24.51 -28.99
N LYS A 20 -3.43 -24.96 -29.48
CA LYS A 20 -4.28 -25.89 -28.73
C LYS A 20 -3.54 -27.21 -28.44
N LYS A 21 -2.91 -27.80 -29.45
CA LYS A 21 -2.13 -29.04 -29.30
C LYS A 21 -0.99 -28.87 -28.31
N TRP A 22 -0.20 -27.80 -28.41
CA TRP A 22 0.88 -27.51 -27.46
C TRP A 22 0.38 -27.32 -26.05
N HIS A 23 -0.80 -26.74 -25.86
CA HIS A 23 -1.40 -26.60 -24.54
C HIS A 23 -1.81 -27.94 -23.94
N GLU A 24 -2.41 -28.82 -24.74
CA GLU A 24 -2.76 -30.20 -24.35
C GLU A 24 -1.52 -31.06 -24.02
N GLU A 25 -0.38 -30.76 -24.66
CA GLU A 25 0.92 -31.40 -24.42
C GLU A 25 1.76 -30.67 -23.34
N GLU A 26 1.20 -29.66 -22.66
CA GLU A 26 1.86 -28.83 -21.63
C GLU A 26 3.14 -28.11 -22.11
N GLN A 27 3.25 -27.88 -23.41
CA GLN A 27 4.39 -27.20 -24.06
C GLN A 27 4.21 -25.67 -24.04
N TYR A 28 4.07 -25.09 -22.84
CA TYR A 28 3.74 -23.67 -22.68
C TYR A 28 4.81 -22.71 -23.23
N GLN A 29 6.09 -23.04 -23.06
CA GLN A 29 7.17 -22.23 -23.65
C GLN A 29 7.06 -22.13 -25.18
N GLN A 30 6.66 -23.21 -25.86
CA GLN A 30 6.49 -23.19 -27.32
C GLN A 30 5.34 -22.27 -27.74
N ILE A 31 4.28 -22.18 -26.95
CA ILE A 31 3.18 -21.23 -27.18
C ILE A 31 3.68 -19.80 -27.04
N ILE A 32 4.45 -19.52 -25.97
CA ILE A 32 5.03 -18.21 -25.71
C ILE A 32 5.92 -17.78 -26.87
N ASP A 33 6.92 -18.59 -27.20
CA ASP A 33 7.89 -18.29 -28.27
C ASP A 33 7.19 -18.05 -29.61
N ALA A 34 6.17 -18.87 -29.93
CA ALA A 34 5.45 -18.79 -31.18
C ALA A 34 4.59 -17.51 -31.31
N ILE A 35 3.95 -17.06 -30.23
CA ILE A 35 3.10 -15.86 -30.25
C ILE A 35 3.96 -14.60 -30.19
N GLU A 36 5.01 -14.57 -29.38
CA GLU A 36 5.89 -13.39 -29.27
C GLU A 36 6.72 -13.13 -30.53
N ALA A 37 7.01 -14.17 -31.31
CA ALA A 37 7.64 -14.03 -32.62
C ALA A 37 6.74 -13.33 -33.66
N LEU A 38 5.43 -13.19 -33.40
CA LEU A 38 4.53 -12.48 -34.30
C LEU A 38 4.69 -10.95 -34.15
N PRO A 39 4.61 -10.19 -35.26
CA PRO A 39 4.46 -8.74 -35.19
C PRO A 39 3.25 -8.37 -34.31
N GLN A 40 3.35 -7.29 -33.51
CA GLN A 40 2.26 -6.84 -32.63
C GLN A 40 0.92 -6.67 -33.37
N THR A 41 0.94 -6.27 -34.64
CA THR A 41 -0.26 -6.13 -35.49
C THR A 41 -0.98 -7.45 -35.78
N GLN A 42 -0.31 -8.58 -35.59
CA GLN A 42 -0.85 -9.93 -35.78
C GLN A 42 -1.22 -10.62 -34.45
N GLN A 43 -0.84 -10.04 -33.31
CA GLN A 43 -1.21 -10.54 -31.99
C GLN A 43 -2.66 -10.13 -31.69
N THR A 44 -3.61 -10.91 -32.19
CA THR A 44 -5.04 -10.66 -31.95
C THR A 44 -5.37 -10.79 -30.46
N PRO A 45 -6.48 -10.20 -29.98
CA PRO A 45 -6.89 -10.33 -28.58
C PRO A 45 -7.00 -11.79 -28.11
N ASP A 46 -7.48 -12.71 -28.96
CA ASP A 46 -7.49 -14.14 -28.65
C ASP A 46 -6.08 -14.70 -28.44
N LEU A 47 -5.12 -14.37 -29.30
CA LEU A 47 -3.72 -14.82 -29.15
C LEU A 47 -3.08 -14.22 -27.88
N ILE A 48 -3.35 -12.97 -27.56
CA ILE A 48 -2.90 -12.34 -26.31
C ILE A 48 -3.47 -13.09 -25.09
N SER A 49 -4.75 -13.44 -25.11
CA SER A 49 -5.38 -14.25 -24.05
C SER A 49 -4.78 -15.66 -23.93
N GLN A 50 -4.38 -16.29 -25.05
CA GLN A 50 -3.66 -17.56 -25.05
C GLN A 50 -2.22 -17.42 -24.52
N LEU A 51 -1.54 -16.32 -24.87
CA LEU A 51 -0.20 -16.01 -24.39
C LEU A 51 -0.20 -15.82 -22.87
N ALA A 52 -1.14 -15.05 -22.32
CA ALA A 52 -1.29 -14.90 -20.89
C ALA A 52 -1.56 -16.22 -20.16
N ARG A 53 -2.40 -17.10 -20.75
CA ARG A 53 -2.61 -18.45 -20.21
C ARG A 53 -1.32 -19.27 -20.19
N ALA A 54 -0.51 -19.18 -21.25
CA ALA A 54 0.75 -19.90 -21.31
C ALA A 54 1.74 -19.40 -20.26
N TYR A 55 1.80 -18.09 -20.01
CA TYR A 55 2.58 -17.51 -18.92
C TYR A 55 2.13 -18.02 -17.55
N ASN A 56 0.83 -17.95 -17.24
CA ASN A 56 0.28 -18.46 -15.97
C ASN A 56 0.61 -19.94 -15.74
N ASN A 57 0.55 -20.76 -16.79
CA ASN A 57 0.78 -22.20 -16.67
C ASN A 57 2.27 -22.58 -16.65
N LEU A 58 3.14 -21.74 -17.21
CA LEU A 58 4.59 -21.96 -17.17
C LEU A 58 5.16 -21.58 -15.80
N ALA A 59 4.57 -20.58 -15.15
CA ALA A 59 5.05 -20.01 -13.90
C ALA A 59 4.96 -20.99 -12.73
N SER A 60 6.01 -21.03 -11.92
CA SER A 60 5.98 -21.51 -10.54
C SER A 60 5.53 -20.38 -9.60
N PRO A 61 5.10 -20.66 -8.36
CA PRO A 61 4.67 -19.61 -7.42
C PRO A 61 5.70 -18.49 -7.18
N GLU A 62 6.99 -18.79 -7.33
CA GLU A 62 8.09 -17.82 -7.17
C GLU A 62 8.32 -16.94 -8.41
N ASP A 63 7.76 -17.30 -9.58
CA ASP A 63 7.98 -16.63 -10.86
C ASP A 63 7.05 -15.42 -11.03
N ARG A 64 7.13 -14.46 -10.10
CA ARG A 64 6.28 -13.25 -10.08
C ARG A 64 6.25 -12.51 -11.41
N ASP A 65 7.40 -12.32 -12.06
CA ASP A 65 7.52 -11.62 -13.34
C ASP A 65 6.63 -12.24 -14.44
N LEU A 66 6.47 -13.58 -14.44
CA LEU A 66 5.61 -14.26 -15.41
C LEU A 66 4.13 -13.99 -15.12
N PHE A 67 3.72 -13.96 -13.86
CA PHE A 67 2.35 -13.59 -13.46
C PHE A 67 2.05 -12.11 -13.74
N GLU A 68 2.99 -11.20 -13.49
CA GLU A 68 2.86 -9.78 -13.83
C GLU A 68 2.67 -9.60 -15.33
N LYS A 69 3.48 -10.30 -16.14
CA LYS A 69 3.35 -10.30 -17.60
C LYS A 69 1.99 -10.85 -18.05
N ALA A 70 1.52 -11.94 -17.45
CA ALA A 70 0.20 -12.50 -17.74
C ALA A 70 -0.93 -11.51 -17.40
N ALA A 71 -0.89 -10.89 -16.22
CA ALA A 71 -1.87 -9.89 -15.79
C ALA A 71 -1.87 -8.66 -16.72
N ALA A 72 -0.71 -8.16 -17.12
CA ALA A 72 -0.59 -7.03 -18.04
C ALA A 72 -1.19 -7.36 -19.43
N LEU A 73 -0.88 -8.55 -19.96
CA LEU A 73 -1.46 -9.03 -21.22
C LEU A 73 -2.99 -9.14 -21.14
N LEU A 74 -3.52 -9.74 -20.07
CA LEU A 74 -4.97 -9.86 -19.86
C LEU A 74 -5.63 -8.49 -19.75
N LYS A 75 -5.00 -7.55 -19.04
CA LYS A 75 -5.51 -6.18 -18.89
C LYS A 75 -5.58 -5.44 -20.22
N SER A 76 -4.62 -5.64 -21.12
CA SER A 76 -4.63 -4.99 -22.45
C SER A 76 -5.81 -5.42 -23.35
N VAL A 77 -6.48 -6.53 -23.02
CA VAL A 77 -7.62 -7.07 -23.78
C VAL A 77 -8.92 -7.15 -22.94
N GLU A 78 -8.98 -6.39 -21.84
CA GLU A 78 -10.11 -6.40 -20.90
C GLU A 78 -11.43 -6.04 -21.60
N ASP A 79 -11.45 -4.98 -22.41
CA ASP A 79 -12.65 -4.51 -23.11
C ASP A 79 -13.30 -5.60 -23.99
N GLN A 80 -12.51 -6.54 -24.52
CA GLN A 80 -13.00 -7.63 -25.36
C GLN A 80 -13.51 -8.83 -24.56
N PHE A 81 -12.95 -9.08 -23.36
CA PHE A 81 -13.11 -10.34 -22.65
C PHE A 81 -13.59 -10.23 -21.19
N VAL A 82 -13.89 -9.05 -20.67
CA VAL A 82 -14.35 -8.89 -19.27
C VAL A 82 -15.64 -9.69 -18.95
N GLN A 83 -16.43 -10.06 -19.97
CA GLN A 83 -17.61 -10.92 -19.83
C GLN A 83 -17.34 -12.41 -20.17
N ASP A 84 -16.08 -12.81 -20.27
CA ASP A 84 -15.63 -14.18 -20.53
C ASP A 84 -15.18 -14.85 -19.22
N HIS A 85 -15.66 -16.07 -19.01
CA HIS A 85 -15.29 -16.87 -17.83
C HIS A 85 -13.77 -17.08 -17.74
N ASP A 86 -13.16 -17.57 -18.82
CA ASP A 86 -11.77 -18.01 -18.79
C ASP A 86 -10.82 -16.82 -18.65
N TRP A 87 -11.19 -15.65 -19.19
CA TRP A 87 -10.43 -14.42 -18.96
C TRP A 87 -10.47 -14.00 -17.49
N ASN A 88 -11.65 -13.98 -16.87
CA ASN A 88 -11.78 -13.64 -15.44
C ASN A 88 -11.01 -14.65 -14.56
N PHE A 89 -11.12 -15.94 -14.86
CA PHE A 89 -10.37 -16.98 -14.15
C PHE A 89 -8.85 -16.77 -14.28
N ARG A 90 -8.34 -16.52 -15.49
CA ARG A 90 -6.89 -16.30 -15.71
C ARG A 90 -6.39 -15.03 -15.03
N MET A 91 -7.20 -13.97 -15.01
CA MET A 91 -6.86 -12.72 -14.32
C MET A 91 -6.82 -12.96 -12.81
N GLY A 92 -7.83 -13.61 -12.25
CA GLY A 92 -7.85 -14.01 -10.84
C GLY A 92 -6.64 -14.87 -10.47
N TYR A 93 -6.30 -15.84 -11.33
CA TYR A 93 -5.15 -16.72 -11.11
C TYR A 93 -3.82 -15.96 -11.07
N ALA A 94 -3.58 -15.08 -12.04
CA ALA A 94 -2.38 -14.25 -12.04
C ALA A 94 -2.30 -13.37 -10.79
N LEU A 95 -3.39 -12.71 -10.41
CA LEU A 95 -3.43 -11.84 -9.24
C LEU A 95 -3.28 -12.60 -7.91
N TYR A 96 -3.78 -13.84 -7.83
CA TYR A 96 -3.62 -14.69 -6.64
C TYR A 96 -2.14 -14.97 -6.33
N TYR A 97 -1.35 -15.34 -7.33
CA TYR A 97 0.10 -15.55 -7.16
C TYR A 97 0.92 -14.25 -7.08
N LEU A 98 0.28 -13.10 -7.23
CA LEU A 98 0.89 -11.79 -7.00
C LEU A 98 0.55 -11.23 -5.61
N ASP A 99 -0.01 -12.04 -4.71
CA ASP A 99 -0.47 -11.65 -3.36
C ASP A 99 -1.52 -10.51 -3.39
N GLN A 100 -2.39 -10.53 -4.41
CA GLN A 100 -3.51 -9.59 -4.57
C GLN A 100 -4.85 -10.31 -4.41
N GLU A 101 -5.02 -11.03 -3.30
CA GLU A 101 -6.13 -11.97 -3.11
C GLU A 101 -7.50 -11.31 -3.11
N LEU A 102 -7.61 -10.06 -2.66
CA LEU A 102 -8.87 -9.32 -2.71
C LEU A 102 -9.32 -9.11 -4.16
N LYS A 103 -8.42 -8.62 -5.01
CA LYS A 103 -8.70 -8.42 -6.44
C LYS A 103 -8.90 -9.77 -7.14
N ALA A 104 -8.05 -10.75 -6.83
CA ALA A 104 -8.17 -12.09 -7.37
C ALA A 104 -9.55 -12.69 -7.07
N ARG A 105 -10.02 -12.57 -5.82
CA ARG A 105 -11.35 -13.02 -5.40
C ARG A 105 -12.46 -12.37 -6.23
N SER A 106 -12.41 -11.05 -6.46
CA SER A 106 -13.42 -10.38 -7.28
C SER A 106 -13.46 -10.91 -8.73
N TYR A 107 -12.31 -11.20 -9.33
CA TYR A 107 -12.26 -11.82 -10.66
C TYR A 107 -12.76 -13.27 -10.65
N PHE A 108 -12.44 -14.06 -9.63
CA PHE A 108 -12.97 -15.42 -9.49
C PHE A 108 -14.47 -15.43 -9.24
N GLU A 109 -15.01 -14.54 -8.40
CA GLU A 109 -16.45 -14.37 -8.20
C GLU A 109 -17.12 -14.04 -9.53
N LYS A 110 -16.53 -13.15 -10.34
CA LYS A 110 -17.04 -12.85 -11.67
C LYS A 110 -17.00 -14.05 -12.61
N ALA A 111 -15.94 -14.85 -12.58
CA ALA A 111 -15.86 -16.09 -13.33
C ALA A 111 -16.98 -17.06 -12.89
N LEU A 112 -17.19 -17.24 -11.59
CA LEU A 112 -18.21 -18.13 -11.04
C LEU A 112 -19.64 -17.67 -11.40
N GLU A 113 -19.91 -16.36 -11.48
CA GLU A 113 -21.18 -15.84 -12.00
C GLU A 113 -21.44 -16.28 -13.45
N LEU A 114 -20.40 -16.27 -14.30
CA LEU A 114 -20.48 -16.62 -15.71
C LEU A 114 -20.56 -18.14 -15.93
N ARG A 115 -20.02 -18.94 -15.00
CA ARG A 115 -20.11 -20.41 -14.99
C ARG A 115 -20.41 -20.93 -13.57
N PRO A 116 -21.68 -20.91 -13.14
CA PRO A 116 -22.05 -21.42 -11.83
C PRO A 116 -21.72 -22.91 -11.67
N GLY A 117 -21.16 -23.28 -10.52
CA GLY A 117 -20.77 -24.67 -10.21
C GLY A 117 -19.36 -25.07 -10.66
N ASP A 118 -18.53 -24.12 -11.11
CA ASP A 118 -17.10 -24.34 -11.35
C ASP A 118 -16.37 -24.56 -10.01
N GLU A 119 -16.08 -25.82 -9.68
CA GLU A 119 -15.49 -26.24 -8.39
C GLU A 119 -14.08 -25.67 -8.19
N ASP A 120 -13.29 -25.55 -9.25
CA ASP A 120 -11.94 -24.98 -9.20
C ASP A 120 -12.00 -23.49 -8.82
N THR A 121 -12.91 -22.75 -9.46
CA THR A 121 -13.14 -21.34 -9.15
C THR A 121 -13.63 -21.14 -7.71
N GLN A 122 -14.55 -22.00 -7.23
CA GLN A 122 -15.02 -21.98 -5.85
C GLN A 122 -13.89 -22.26 -4.84
N SER A 123 -13.01 -23.22 -5.15
CA SER A 123 -11.84 -23.54 -4.33
C SER A 123 -10.89 -22.34 -4.22
N LEU A 124 -10.63 -21.64 -5.33
CA LEU A 124 -9.77 -20.45 -5.36
C LEU A 124 -10.37 -19.28 -4.57
N ILE A 125 -11.69 -19.05 -4.65
CA ILE A 125 -12.38 -18.04 -3.82
C ILE A 125 -12.20 -18.33 -2.32
N GLN A 126 -12.30 -19.61 -1.93
CA GLN A 126 -12.07 -20.02 -0.55
C GLN A 126 -10.61 -19.81 -0.12
N GLN A 127 -9.65 -20.08 -1.01
CA GLN A 127 -8.23 -19.84 -0.76
C GLN A 127 -7.92 -18.35 -0.61
N CYS A 128 -8.46 -17.48 -1.47
CA CYS A 128 -8.36 -16.04 -1.29
C CYS A 128 -8.95 -15.61 0.06
N SER A 129 -10.12 -16.12 0.43
CA SER A 129 -10.78 -15.77 1.69
C SER A 129 -9.99 -16.21 2.93
N ARG A 130 -9.30 -17.35 2.87
CA ARG A 130 -8.36 -17.79 3.91
C ARG A 130 -7.15 -16.89 4.02
N SER A 131 -6.53 -16.55 2.89
CA SER A 131 -5.34 -15.70 2.84
C SER A 131 -5.64 -14.27 3.32
N LEU A 132 -6.83 -13.74 2.99
CA LEU A 132 -7.31 -12.46 3.52
C LEU A 132 -7.60 -12.50 5.04
N THR A 133 -7.91 -13.67 5.60
CA THR A 133 -8.16 -13.85 7.04
C THR A 133 -6.85 -14.06 7.82
N LEU A 134 -5.90 -14.78 7.24
CA LEU A 134 -4.58 -15.08 7.78
C LEU A 134 -3.53 -14.83 6.69
N PRO A 135 -3.02 -13.59 6.56
CA PRO A 135 -2.12 -13.20 5.49
C PRO A 135 -0.67 -13.60 5.80
N ASN A 136 -0.41 -14.92 5.82
CA ASN A 136 0.90 -15.50 6.17
C ASN A 136 1.54 -16.33 5.05
N SER A 137 0.96 -16.34 3.84
CA SER A 137 1.57 -16.94 2.65
C SER A 137 2.65 -16.04 2.03
N MET A 138 2.56 -14.73 2.26
CA MET A 138 3.48 -13.72 1.73
C MET A 138 4.82 -13.77 2.45
N LYS A 139 5.90 -13.46 1.73
CA LYS A 139 7.21 -13.25 2.35
C LYS A 139 7.13 -12.06 3.33
N PRO A 140 7.48 -12.24 4.62
CA PRO A 140 7.43 -11.17 5.62
C PRO A 140 8.22 -9.91 5.23
N PHE A 141 7.70 -8.72 5.54
CA PHE A 141 8.39 -7.45 5.24
C PHE A 141 9.76 -7.34 5.91
N SER A 142 9.95 -7.94 7.09
CA SER A 142 11.25 -8.06 7.75
C SER A 142 12.29 -8.78 6.89
N GLU A 143 11.90 -9.88 6.23
CA GLU A 143 12.78 -10.62 5.33
C GLU A 143 13.01 -9.86 4.02
N ARG A 144 11.94 -9.30 3.45
CA ARG A 144 12.00 -8.44 2.25
C ARG A 144 12.88 -7.21 2.46
N THR A 145 12.84 -6.61 3.65
CA THR A 145 13.70 -5.47 4.04
C THR A 145 15.17 -5.87 4.01
N ARG A 146 15.52 -7.03 4.58
CA ARG A 146 16.88 -7.57 4.52
C ARG A 146 17.33 -7.79 3.07
N GLU A 147 16.52 -8.48 2.27
CA GLU A 147 16.81 -8.75 0.85
C GLU A 147 16.95 -7.45 0.03
N GLY A 148 16.11 -6.44 0.31
CA GLY A 148 16.19 -5.13 -0.32
C GLY A 148 17.49 -4.40 -0.02
N TRP A 149 17.97 -4.46 1.23
CA TRP A 149 19.26 -3.88 1.59
C TRP A 149 20.46 -4.66 1.05
N GLU A 150 20.38 -5.98 1.00
CA GLU A 150 21.39 -6.83 0.33
C GLU A 150 21.49 -6.46 -1.16
N SER A 151 20.36 -6.42 -1.85
CA SER A 151 20.27 -5.98 -3.24
C SER A 151 20.81 -4.57 -3.46
N PHE A 152 20.41 -3.61 -2.61
CA PHE A 152 20.88 -2.24 -2.69
C PHE A 152 22.41 -2.16 -2.54
N LEU A 153 22.98 -2.79 -1.51
CA LEU A 153 24.43 -2.82 -1.30
C LEU A 153 25.20 -3.43 -2.48
N ASP A 154 24.67 -4.48 -3.10
CA ASP A 154 25.29 -5.12 -4.26
C ASP A 154 25.28 -4.21 -5.50
N GLY A 155 24.28 -3.33 -5.62
CA GLY A 155 24.09 -2.47 -6.79
C GLY A 155 24.49 -1.00 -6.63
N GLU A 156 24.68 -0.50 -5.40
CA GLU A 156 24.78 0.93 -5.10
C GLU A 156 25.95 1.61 -5.84
N ALA A 157 27.09 0.93 -5.97
CA ALA A 157 28.26 1.49 -6.64
C ALA A 157 28.00 1.75 -8.12
N GLY A 158 27.23 0.87 -8.77
CA GLY A 158 26.78 1.07 -10.15
C GLY A 158 25.79 2.22 -10.27
N LEU A 159 24.88 2.35 -9.29
CA LEU A 159 23.92 3.45 -9.23
C LEU A 159 24.63 4.80 -9.07
N ARG A 160 25.62 4.91 -8.19
CA ARG A 160 26.46 6.12 -8.04
C ARG A 160 27.18 6.49 -9.32
N ALA A 161 27.80 5.51 -9.99
CA ALA A 161 28.47 5.75 -11.27
C ALA A 161 27.51 6.30 -12.34
N MET A 162 26.26 5.82 -12.37
CA MET A 162 25.24 6.35 -13.29
C MET A 162 24.87 7.81 -12.97
N ILE A 163 24.77 8.16 -11.68
CA ILE A 163 24.51 9.54 -11.22
C ILE A 163 25.70 10.45 -11.62
N ASP A 164 26.93 10.03 -11.36
CA ASP A 164 28.15 10.80 -11.66
C ASP A 164 28.32 11.04 -13.16
N ASP A 165 28.05 10.02 -13.97
CA ASP A 165 28.09 10.08 -15.43
C ASP A 165 26.94 10.92 -16.04
N ARG A 166 26.02 11.43 -15.20
CA ARG A 166 24.80 12.15 -15.62
C ARG A 166 24.01 11.36 -16.66
N LYS A 167 23.84 10.06 -16.41
CA LYS A 167 22.96 9.22 -17.22
C LYS A 167 21.54 9.77 -17.21
N ASP A 168 20.76 9.32 -18.17
CA ASP A 168 19.35 9.64 -18.27
C ASP A 168 18.62 9.31 -16.96
N GLY A 169 17.83 10.26 -16.44
CA GLY A 169 17.21 10.16 -15.12
C GLY A 169 16.24 9.00 -14.99
N GLU A 170 15.53 8.63 -16.06
CA GLU A 170 14.63 7.46 -16.04
C GLU A 170 15.43 6.17 -15.88
N ALA A 171 16.58 6.06 -16.56
CA ALA A 171 17.46 4.89 -16.41
C ALA A 171 18.05 4.78 -15.00
N VAL A 172 18.41 5.90 -14.35
CA VAL A 172 18.89 5.89 -12.97
C VAL A 172 17.77 5.50 -12.00
N ALA A 173 16.56 6.06 -12.19
CA ALA A 173 15.40 5.73 -11.38
C ALA A 173 15.01 4.24 -11.53
N GLU A 174 14.95 3.73 -12.75
CA GLU A 174 14.68 2.31 -13.02
C GLU A 174 15.71 1.39 -12.34
N ARG A 175 16.99 1.75 -12.41
CA ARG A 175 18.02 0.98 -11.70
C ARG A 175 17.79 0.98 -10.19
N CYS A 176 17.46 2.12 -9.59
CA CYS A 176 17.17 2.20 -8.17
C CYS A 176 15.89 1.42 -7.80
N HIS A 177 14.86 1.48 -8.64
CA HIS A 177 13.64 0.70 -8.46
C HIS A 177 13.96 -0.81 -8.38
N GLN A 178 14.76 -1.33 -9.32
CA GLN A 178 15.21 -2.73 -9.30
C GLN A 178 15.96 -3.11 -8.02
N LEU A 179 16.77 -2.19 -7.48
CA LEU A 179 17.49 -2.44 -6.23
C LEU A 179 16.57 -2.50 -5.01
N LEU A 180 15.47 -1.73 -5.02
CA LEU A 180 14.48 -1.68 -3.94
C LEU A 180 13.35 -2.71 -4.07
N ALA A 181 13.15 -3.27 -5.27
CA ALA A 181 12.08 -4.22 -5.60
C ALA A 181 11.97 -5.44 -4.65
N PRO A 182 13.07 -6.01 -4.10
CA PRO A 182 12.96 -7.09 -3.13
C PRO A 182 12.25 -6.68 -1.83
N ALA A 183 12.36 -5.41 -1.42
CA ALA A 183 11.66 -4.87 -0.27
C ALA A 183 10.23 -4.40 -0.63
N PHE A 184 10.12 -3.56 -1.66
CA PHE A 184 8.91 -2.83 -1.99
C PHE A 184 8.36 -3.21 -3.35
N TYR A 185 7.05 -3.47 -3.44
CA TYR A 185 6.39 -3.68 -4.72
C TYR A 185 6.35 -2.39 -5.56
N ARG A 186 6.03 -1.25 -4.96
CA ARG A 186 5.96 0.07 -5.64
C ARG A 186 6.50 1.19 -4.75
N PRO A 187 7.83 1.33 -4.63
CA PRO A 187 8.42 2.40 -3.85
C PRO A 187 8.31 3.74 -4.60
N PHE A 188 7.97 4.80 -3.85
CA PHE A 188 8.12 6.18 -4.29
C PHE A 188 9.41 6.74 -3.72
N PHE A 189 10.28 7.27 -4.57
CA PHE A 189 11.57 7.78 -4.12
C PHE A 189 12.14 8.86 -5.03
N GLU A 190 13.11 9.59 -4.48
CA GLU A 190 14.00 10.47 -5.21
C GLU A 190 15.44 10.09 -4.90
N ILE A 191 16.32 10.28 -5.89
CA ILE A 191 17.74 10.02 -5.76
C ILE A 191 18.55 11.18 -6.33
N GLY A 192 19.70 11.47 -5.72
CA GLY A 192 20.56 12.56 -6.17
C GLY A 192 21.90 12.58 -5.46
N PHE A 193 22.74 13.56 -5.82
CA PHE A 193 24.00 13.84 -5.16
C PHE A 193 23.97 15.27 -4.60
N ASN A 194 24.15 15.42 -3.29
CA ASN A 194 24.03 16.71 -2.62
C ASN A 194 25.34 17.52 -2.54
N GLY A 195 26.41 17.00 -3.12
CA GLY A 195 27.76 17.60 -3.08
C GLY A 195 28.72 16.91 -2.12
N ASP A 196 28.22 16.10 -1.19
CA ASP A 196 29.01 15.30 -0.23
C ASP A 196 28.68 13.81 -0.35
N LYS A 197 27.39 13.46 -0.25
CA LYS A 197 26.87 12.10 -0.35
C LYS A 197 25.73 12.01 -1.35
N TYR A 198 25.37 10.77 -1.69
CA TYR A 198 24.18 10.48 -2.47
C TYR A 198 22.98 10.41 -1.54
N ASP A 199 21.84 10.94 -1.95
CA ASP A 199 20.62 10.88 -1.19
C ASP A 199 19.70 9.84 -1.82
N LEU A 200 19.15 8.95 -0.99
CA LEU A 200 17.96 8.16 -1.29
C LEU A 200 16.85 8.68 -0.39
N ILE A 201 15.87 9.36 -0.99
CA ILE A 201 14.72 9.94 -0.30
C ILE A 201 13.52 9.03 -0.57
N LEU A 202 13.06 8.30 0.44
CA LEU A 202 11.87 7.47 0.37
C LEU A 202 10.63 8.32 0.67
N SER A 203 9.70 8.41 -0.27
CA SER A 203 8.51 9.25 -0.16
C SER A 203 7.31 8.40 0.31
N PRO A 204 6.61 8.79 1.39
CA PRO A 204 5.31 8.22 1.75
C PRO A 204 4.18 8.59 0.77
N ASP A 205 4.42 9.47 -0.20
CA ASP A 205 3.43 10.01 -1.13
C ASP A 205 2.23 10.65 -0.40
N GLY A 206 2.54 11.43 0.63
CA GLY A 206 1.54 12.07 1.50
C GLY A 206 0.74 11.12 2.41
N ASP A 207 0.95 9.80 2.34
CA ASP A 207 0.24 8.83 3.18
C ASP A 207 0.99 8.54 4.50
N ARG A 208 0.38 8.95 5.62
CA ARG A 208 0.91 8.68 6.97
C ARG A 208 1.08 7.18 7.24
N SER A 209 0.25 6.31 6.66
CA SER A 209 0.32 4.87 6.90
C SER A 209 1.63 4.27 6.38
N ARG A 210 2.12 4.76 5.24
CA ARG A 210 3.38 4.31 4.62
C ARG A 210 4.62 4.66 5.42
N LEU A 211 4.57 5.71 6.26
CA LEU A 211 5.70 6.09 7.12
C LEU A 211 6.23 4.92 7.94
N PHE A 212 5.35 4.04 8.42
CA PHE A 212 5.75 2.89 9.24
C PHE A 212 6.66 1.92 8.46
N LYS A 213 6.30 1.58 7.22
CA LYS A 213 7.14 0.72 6.36
C LYS A 213 8.48 1.38 6.04
N LEU A 214 8.46 2.68 5.72
CA LEU A 214 9.66 3.43 5.36
C LEU A 214 10.62 3.62 6.54
N VAL A 215 10.08 3.93 7.73
CA VAL A 215 10.83 4.04 8.99
C VAL A 215 11.43 2.68 9.36
N TYR A 216 10.64 1.61 9.29
CA TYR A 216 11.13 0.26 9.52
C TYR A 216 12.29 -0.08 8.57
N PHE A 217 12.11 0.13 7.26
CA PHE A 217 13.14 -0.14 6.25
C PHE A 217 14.43 0.66 6.51
N LYS A 218 14.31 1.99 6.73
CA LYS A 218 15.46 2.86 7.05
C LYS A 218 16.21 2.41 8.30
N ASN A 219 15.50 2.03 9.36
CA ASN A 219 16.12 1.64 10.63
C ASN A 219 16.83 0.28 10.56
N HIS A 220 16.61 -0.46 9.49
CA HIS A 220 17.28 -1.72 9.16
C HIS A 220 18.40 -1.58 8.12
N ALA A 221 18.73 -0.36 7.70
CA ALA A 221 19.82 -0.12 6.77
C ALA A 221 21.17 -0.57 7.37
N PRO A 222 21.95 -1.42 6.66
CA PRO A 222 23.29 -1.80 7.11
C PRO A 222 24.22 -0.59 7.22
N GLU A 223 25.11 -0.58 8.21
CA GLU A 223 26.03 0.55 8.47
C GLU A 223 26.80 1.02 7.22
N LYS A 224 27.23 0.07 6.37
CA LYS A 224 27.96 0.34 5.12
C LYS A 224 27.21 1.21 4.12
N VAL A 225 25.87 1.19 4.13
CA VAL A 225 25.07 2.06 3.25
C VAL A 225 25.42 3.52 3.51
N PHE A 226 25.62 3.87 4.79
CA PHE A 226 25.91 5.24 5.21
C PHE A 226 27.32 5.72 4.88
N ASP A 227 28.22 4.87 4.36
CA ASP A 227 29.52 5.31 3.86
C ASP A 227 29.37 6.24 2.65
N HIS A 228 28.33 6.04 1.84
CA HIS A 228 28.10 6.77 0.60
C HIS A 228 26.73 7.44 0.51
N TRP A 229 25.73 6.93 1.25
CA TRP A 229 24.34 7.37 1.12
C TRP A 229 23.80 8.03 2.38
N ASN A 230 22.92 9.02 2.20
CA ASN A 230 21.95 9.43 3.19
C ASN A 230 20.61 8.78 2.86
N ILE A 231 19.99 8.15 3.86
CA ILE A 231 18.66 7.56 3.74
C ILE A 231 17.66 8.46 4.45
N LEU A 232 16.82 9.13 3.66
CA LEU A 232 15.86 10.13 4.12
C LEU A 232 14.43 9.63 3.91
N ILE A 233 13.51 10.05 4.78
CA ILE A 233 12.07 9.77 4.63
C ILE A 233 11.35 11.09 4.44
N GLY A 234 10.61 11.18 3.34
CA GLY A 234 9.89 12.37 2.91
C GLY A 234 10.78 13.36 2.14
N ARG A 235 10.19 13.98 1.11
CA ARG A 235 10.83 15.06 0.35
C ARG A 235 11.32 16.18 1.27
N GLN A 236 12.50 16.70 0.94
CA GLN A 236 13.11 17.81 1.67
C GLN A 236 12.77 19.15 0.99
N PRO A 237 12.59 20.25 1.75
CA PRO A 237 12.33 21.56 1.16
C PRO A 237 13.45 22.00 0.21
N ALA A 238 13.10 22.56 -0.94
CA ALA A 238 14.04 23.07 -1.93
C ALA A 238 13.85 24.58 -2.16
N LYS A 239 14.92 25.37 -1.96
CA LYS A 239 14.89 26.81 -2.22
C LYS A 239 14.87 27.09 -3.72
N GLY A 240 13.95 27.96 -4.14
CA GLY A 240 13.84 28.37 -5.54
C GLY A 240 13.34 27.26 -6.46
N PHE A 241 12.62 26.27 -5.91
CA PHE A 241 11.98 25.23 -6.71
C PHE A 241 11.00 25.85 -7.71
N GLU A 242 11.13 25.44 -8.97
CA GLU A 242 10.26 25.83 -10.06
C GLU A 242 9.76 24.58 -10.78
N LEU A 243 8.44 24.42 -10.82
CA LEU A 243 7.78 23.38 -11.57
C LEU A 243 7.56 23.84 -13.00
N ARG A 244 8.16 23.14 -13.96
CA ARG A 244 7.90 23.36 -15.40
C ARG A 244 6.81 22.43 -15.88
N MET A 245 5.77 23.00 -16.48
CA MET A 245 4.66 22.24 -17.02
C MET A 245 4.12 22.85 -18.29
N TYR A 246 3.95 22.02 -19.31
CA TYR A 246 3.58 22.49 -20.64
C TYR A 246 4.55 23.62 -21.05
N ASP A 247 4.02 24.83 -21.27
CA ASP A 247 4.77 26.04 -21.61
C ASP A 247 4.87 27.05 -20.44
N ARG A 248 4.68 26.60 -19.20
CA ARG A 248 4.62 27.46 -18.01
C ARG A 248 5.57 27.00 -16.92
N THR A 249 6.09 27.98 -16.19
CA THR A 249 6.89 27.77 -14.98
C THR A 249 6.14 28.34 -13.79
N ILE A 250 5.90 27.50 -12.78
CA ILE A 250 5.24 27.86 -11.52
C ILE A 250 6.26 27.65 -10.40
N GLY A 251 6.60 28.73 -9.70
CA GLY A 251 7.44 28.68 -8.50
C GLY A 251 6.62 28.85 -7.23
N LEU A 252 7.27 28.67 -6.08
CA LEU A 252 6.65 28.82 -4.76
C LEU A 252 6.05 30.23 -4.54
N SER A 253 6.67 31.27 -5.11
CA SER A 253 6.19 32.66 -4.99
C SER A 253 4.95 32.98 -5.84
N ASP A 254 4.55 32.08 -6.75
CA ASP A 254 3.36 32.27 -7.58
C ASP A 254 2.06 31.85 -6.88
N ALA A 255 2.16 31.19 -5.72
CA ALA A 255 1.04 30.69 -4.94
C ALA A 255 0.85 31.56 -3.68
N ARG A 256 -0.35 32.09 -3.50
CA ARG A 256 -0.78 32.89 -2.35
C ARG A 256 -1.60 32.02 -1.41
N VAL A 257 -1.27 32.05 -0.13
CA VAL A 257 -1.80 31.13 0.88
C VAL A 257 -2.55 31.92 1.95
N TRP A 258 -3.76 31.47 2.25
CA TRP A 258 -4.53 31.85 3.44
C TRP A 258 -4.57 30.65 4.39
N VAL A 259 -4.42 30.92 5.69
CA VAL A 259 -4.29 29.87 6.70
C VAL A 259 -5.44 29.91 7.69
N GLU A 260 -6.13 28.79 7.84
CA GLU A 260 -7.03 28.51 8.96
C GLU A 260 -6.30 27.69 10.03
N LYS A 261 -6.38 28.10 11.30
CA LYS A 261 -5.86 27.28 12.41
C LYS A 261 -6.89 26.23 12.82
N LEU A 262 -6.50 24.97 12.77
CA LEU A 262 -7.33 23.82 13.14
C LEU A 262 -6.95 23.29 14.53
N LYS A 263 -7.64 22.25 14.99
CA LYS A 263 -7.28 21.50 16.20
C LYS A 263 -5.92 20.79 16.03
N ASP A 264 -5.32 20.40 17.16
CA ASP A 264 -4.04 19.66 17.18
C ASP A 264 -2.92 20.30 16.34
N LYS A 265 -2.81 21.63 16.41
CA LYS A 265 -1.81 22.43 15.68
C LYS A 265 -1.88 22.29 14.14
N GLN A 266 -2.89 21.65 13.57
CA GLN A 266 -3.04 21.56 12.12
C GLN A 266 -3.46 22.90 11.50
N LEU A 267 -3.29 23.01 10.19
CA LEU A 267 -3.57 24.16 9.35
C LEU A 267 -4.44 23.73 8.18
N GLY A 268 -5.50 24.48 7.92
CA GLY A 268 -6.23 24.46 6.66
C GLY A 268 -5.60 25.48 5.71
N LEU A 269 -5.30 25.07 4.49
CA LEU A 269 -4.71 25.95 3.48
C LEU A 269 -5.72 26.24 2.39
N SER A 270 -6.00 27.52 2.13
CA SER A 270 -6.64 27.93 0.89
C SER A 270 -5.58 28.60 0.01
N ILE A 271 -5.41 28.13 -1.22
CA ILE A 271 -4.31 28.53 -2.09
C ILE A 271 -4.84 29.07 -3.41
N TYR A 272 -4.43 30.28 -3.76
CA TYR A 272 -4.67 30.88 -5.07
C TYR A 272 -3.37 30.92 -5.88
N CYS A 273 -3.40 30.37 -7.09
CA CYS A 273 -2.30 30.48 -8.04
C CYS A 273 -2.84 30.80 -9.44
N GLU A 274 -2.68 32.04 -9.88
CA GLU A 274 -3.19 32.53 -11.17
C GLU A 274 -2.70 31.66 -12.34
N LYS A 275 -1.43 31.24 -12.29
CA LYS A 275 -0.80 30.41 -13.34
C LYS A 275 -1.43 29.02 -13.45
N LEU A 276 -2.01 28.50 -12.37
CA LEU A 276 -2.62 27.18 -12.29
C LEU A 276 -4.12 27.18 -12.65
N LEU A 277 -4.79 28.33 -12.65
CA LEU A 277 -6.22 28.46 -12.94
C LEU A 277 -6.69 27.76 -14.23
N PRO A 278 -5.98 27.85 -15.38
CA PRO A 278 -6.42 27.15 -16.59
C PRO A 278 -6.43 25.63 -16.43
N LEU A 279 -5.50 25.09 -15.63
CA LEU A 279 -5.45 23.66 -15.34
C LEU A 279 -6.52 23.28 -14.32
N LEU A 280 -6.70 24.07 -13.25
CA LEU A 280 -7.75 23.85 -12.26
C LEU A 280 -9.12 23.70 -12.91
N LYS A 281 -9.46 24.57 -13.87
CA LYS A 281 -10.73 24.52 -14.62
C LYS A 281 -10.86 23.35 -15.59
N LYS A 282 -9.74 22.79 -16.04
CA LYS A 282 -9.70 21.71 -17.04
C LYS A 282 -9.62 20.32 -16.39
N ASN A 283 -8.83 20.21 -15.32
CA ASN A 283 -8.53 18.98 -14.62
C ASN A 283 -8.10 19.31 -13.18
N GLU A 284 -9.08 19.36 -12.29
CA GLU A 284 -8.92 19.67 -10.87
C GLU A 284 -7.91 18.75 -10.20
N ASN A 285 -8.04 17.43 -10.35
CA ASN A 285 -7.14 16.44 -9.75
C ASN A 285 -5.67 16.69 -10.12
N GLN A 286 -5.40 17.02 -11.38
CA GLN A 286 -4.04 17.33 -11.81
C GLN A 286 -3.54 18.62 -11.15
N ALA A 287 -4.37 19.66 -11.07
CA ALA A 287 -4.00 20.91 -10.39
C ALA A 287 -3.67 20.68 -8.90
N TYR A 288 -4.48 19.87 -8.19
CA TYR A 288 -4.21 19.49 -6.81
C TYR A 288 -2.88 18.73 -6.67
N GLY A 289 -2.65 17.70 -7.50
CA GLY A 289 -1.40 16.93 -7.43
C GLY A 289 -0.15 17.80 -7.60
N LEU A 290 -0.21 18.81 -8.47
CA LEU A 290 0.92 19.71 -8.68
C LEU A 290 1.11 20.72 -7.55
N MET A 291 0.02 21.21 -6.95
CA MET A 291 0.13 22.05 -5.76
C MET A 291 0.67 21.24 -4.58
N THR A 292 0.30 19.97 -4.44
CA THR A 292 0.89 19.08 -3.43
C THR A 292 2.40 18.97 -3.62
N VAL A 293 2.88 18.79 -4.85
CA VAL A 293 4.34 18.80 -5.13
C VAL A 293 4.97 20.14 -4.72
N LEU A 294 4.36 21.28 -5.04
CA LEU A 294 4.89 22.59 -4.62
C LEU A 294 4.87 22.77 -3.09
N LEU A 295 3.84 22.27 -2.41
CA LEU A 295 3.73 22.29 -0.95
C LEU A 295 4.84 21.46 -0.32
N ASP A 296 5.06 20.22 -0.78
CA ASP A 296 6.14 19.35 -0.32
C ASP A 296 7.51 20.02 -0.52
N GLN A 297 7.70 20.71 -1.64
CA GLN A 297 8.95 21.44 -1.91
C GLN A 297 9.10 22.71 -1.06
N ALA A 298 8.00 23.28 -0.57
CA ALA A 298 8.02 24.46 0.30
C ALA A 298 8.34 24.11 1.76
N ILE A 299 7.72 23.06 2.30
CA ILE A 299 7.78 22.73 3.73
C ILE A 299 8.34 21.35 4.06
N GLY A 300 8.52 20.49 3.06
CA GLY A 300 8.88 19.09 3.23
C GLY A 300 7.65 18.21 3.46
N GLU A 301 7.75 16.94 3.05
CA GLU A 301 6.62 16.01 3.07
C GLU A 301 6.21 15.62 4.51
N ILE A 302 7.17 15.52 5.44
CA ILE A 302 6.88 15.16 6.83
C ILE A 302 6.12 16.28 7.57
N PRO A 303 6.55 17.56 7.50
CA PRO A 303 5.73 18.67 8.00
C PRO A 303 4.38 18.78 7.29
N ALA A 304 4.29 18.49 5.99
CA ALA A 304 3.02 18.48 5.26
C ALA A 304 2.03 17.47 5.87
N ILE A 305 2.45 16.21 6.05
CA ILE A 305 1.65 15.15 6.68
C ILE A 305 1.21 15.53 8.10
N ARG A 306 2.08 16.18 8.89
CA ARG A 306 1.75 16.51 10.29
C ARG A 306 0.83 17.71 10.41
N TYR A 307 1.11 18.77 9.67
CA TYR A 307 0.54 20.09 9.95
C TYR A 307 -0.55 20.50 8.97
N ILE A 308 -0.68 19.88 7.81
CA ILE A 308 -1.70 20.26 6.83
C ILE A 308 -2.91 19.34 6.98
N GLY A 309 -4.03 19.89 7.46
CA GLY A 309 -5.28 19.15 7.64
C GLY A 309 -6.10 19.06 6.36
N TYR A 310 -6.11 20.14 5.58
CA TYR A 310 -6.68 20.18 4.23
C TYR A 310 -5.99 21.27 3.40
N MET A 311 -6.12 21.14 2.09
CA MET A 311 -5.68 22.12 1.11
C MET A 311 -6.79 22.30 0.09
N ASP A 312 -7.20 23.55 -0.16
CA ASP A 312 -8.20 23.93 -1.16
C ASP A 312 -7.56 24.86 -2.19
N LEU A 313 -7.84 24.63 -3.48
CA LEU A 313 -7.43 25.52 -4.57
C LEU A 313 -8.55 26.51 -4.90
N LEU A 314 -8.23 27.81 -4.84
CA LEU A 314 -9.18 28.88 -5.08
C LEU A 314 -9.16 29.36 -6.55
N GLU A 315 -10.35 29.65 -7.10
CA GLU A 315 -10.48 30.30 -8.42
C GLU A 315 -10.22 31.80 -8.40
N GLU A 316 -10.44 32.45 -7.25
CA GLU A 316 -10.22 33.87 -7.00
C GLU A 316 -9.44 34.04 -5.68
N PRO A 317 -8.67 35.13 -5.51
CA PRO A 317 -7.96 35.37 -4.25
C PRO A 317 -8.91 35.37 -3.03
N GLY A 318 -8.47 34.74 -1.94
CA GLY A 318 -9.19 34.75 -0.66
C GLY A 318 -9.23 36.13 0.00
N GLN A 319 -9.99 36.23 1.10
CA GLN A 319 -10.07 37.44 1.93
C GLN A 319 -9.19 37.31 3.17
N GLY A 320 -8.58 38.42 3.60
CA GLY A 320 -7.79 38.48 4.84
C GLY A 320 -6.27 38.48 4.61
N GLU A 321 -5.53 38.14 5.67
CA GLU A 321 -4.06 38.05 5.64
C GLU A 321 -3.61 36.87 4.80
N GLU A 322 -2.63 37.11 3.94
CA GLU A 322 -2.01 36.12 3.07
C GLU A 322 -0.50 36.18 3.17
N PHE A 323 0.16 35.15 2.67
CA PHE A 323 1.57 35.20 2.32
C PHE A 323 1.85 34.27 1.12
N CYS A 324 3.05 34.36 0.54
CA CYS A 324 3.48 33.44 -0.51
C CYS A 324 3.77 32.04 0.06
N LEU A 325 3.56 30.98 -0.71
CA LEU A 325 3.81 29.59 -0.26
C LEU A 325 5.25 29.38 0.23
N ASP A 326 6.23 30.12 -0.31
CA ASP A 326 7.63 30.12 0.16
C ASP A 326 7.80 30.53 1.64
N GLY A 327 6.87 31.31 2.19
CA GLY A 327 6.85 31.73 3.58
C GLY A 327 6.17 30.75 4.53
N LEU A 328 5.56 29.66 4.02
CA LEU A 328 4.78 28.73 4.84
C LEU A 328 5.65 28.02 5.89
N MET A 329 6.87 27.64 5.53
CA MET A 329 7.76 26.98 6.50
C MET A 329 8.13 27.90 7.65
N GLU A 330 8.37 29.18 7.36
CA GLU A 330 8.61 30.19 8.38
C GLU A 330 7.37 30.38 9.26
N TYR A 331 6.17 30.43 8.65
CA TYR A 331 4.90 30.52 9.38
C TYR A 331 4.73 29.35 10.36
N ILE A 332 4.96 28.10 9.91
CA ILE A 332 4.87 26.89 10.74
C ILE A 332 5.88 26.96 11.88
N SER A 333 7.13 27.35 11.59
CA SER A 333 8.23 27.35 12.55
C SER A 333 8.11 28.41 13.66
N ARG A 334 7.11 29.30 13.62
CA ARG A 334 6.89 30.32 14.66
C ARG A 334 6.37 29.73 15.98
N ASP A 335 5.56 28.67 15.90
CA ASP A 335 4.87 28.09 17.06
C ASP A 335 4.74 26.54 16.98
N ARG A 336 5.38 25.90 16.00
CA ARG A 336 5.44 24.43 15.84
C ARG A 336 6.88 23.96 15.75
N GLU A 337 7.08 22.74 16.23
CA GLU A 337 8.37 22.06 16.18
C GLU A 337 8.54 21.37 14.82
N LEU A 338 9.77 21.18 14.39
CA LEU A 338 10.03 20.31 13.25
C LEU A 338 9.96 18.86 13.73
N VAL A 339 9.39 18.01 12.89
CA VAL A 339 9.11 16.62 13.23
C VAL A 339 9.77 15.69 12.23
N THR A 340 10.26 14.57 12.72
CA THR A 340 10.81 13.48 11.92
C THR A 340 9.75 12.40 11.66
N ALA A 341 9.95 11.59 10.62
CA ALA A 341 9.09 10.45 10.33
C ALA A 341 9.05 9.46 11.51
N ASP A 342 10.22 9.18 12.11
CA ASP A 342 10.36 8.33 13.29
C ASP A 342 9.50 8.85 14.46
N GLU A 343 9.55 10.15 14.77
CA GLU A 343 8.71 10.75 15.82
C GLU A 343 7.22 10.61 15.50
N LEU A 344 6.79 10.88 14.25
CA LEU A 344 5.38 10.74 13.87
C LEU A 344 4.82 9.33 14.04
N CYS A 345 5.64 8.30 13.81
CA CYS A 345 5.26 6.90 14.05
C CYS A 345 5.05 6.58 15.54
N THR A 346 5.54 7.42 16.46
CA THR A 346 5.35 7.25 17.91
C THR A 346 4.27 8.15 18.50
N TRP A 347 3.65 9.02 17.70
CA TRP A 347 2.67 10.00 18.17
C TRP A 347 1.26 9.44 18.19
N TYR A 348 0.79 9.10 19.39
CA TYR A 348 -0.56 8.60 19.62
C TYR A 348 -1.60 9.70 19.59
N SER A 349 -2.66 9.47 18.83
CA SER A 349 -3.90 10.25 18.83
C SER A 349 -5.00 9.43 19.51
N ALA A 350 -5.70 10.07 20.44
CA ALA A 350 -6.91 9.51 21.03
C ALA A 350 -8.11 9.76 20.09
N TYR A 351 -9.02 8.80 20.06
CA TYR A 351 -10.30 8.92 19.36
C TYR A 351 -11.43 8.35 20.22
N GLU A 352 -12.61 8.91 20.04
CA GLU A 352 -13.83 8.48 20.71
C GLU A 352 -14.88 8.10 19.67
N MET A 353 -15.70 7.12 20.02
CA MET A 353 -16.77 6.60 19.16
C MET A 353 -18.04 6.40 19.98
N THR A 354 -19.18 6.36 19.29
CA THR A 354 -20.45 5.95 19.89
C THR A 354 -20.63 4.45 19.60
N PRO A 355 -20.62 3.57 20.61
CA PRO A 355 -20.86 2.15 20.40
C PRO A 355 -22.22 1.88 19.74
N SER A 356 -22.28 0.84 18.91
CA SER A 356 -23.54 0.36 18.35
C SER A 356 -24.49 -0.10 19.46
N GLY A 357 -25.78 0.20 19.29
CA GLY A 357 -26.85 -0.27 20.17
C GLY A 357 -27.52 -1.55 19.67
N GLU A 358 -27.06 -2.11 18.53
CA GLU A 358 -27.59 -3.34 17.94
C GLU A 358 -27.09 -4.58 18.70
N GLU A 359 -27.80 -5.70 18.63
CA GLU A 359 -27.37 -6.95 19.29
C GLU A 359 -26.31 -7.70 18.46
N ASP A 360 -26.30 -7.51 17.13
CA ASP A 360 -25.45 -8.17 16.14
C ASP A 360 -24.43 -7.21 15.51
N TRP A 361 -23.83 -6.35 16.32
CA TRP A 361 -22.80 -5.40 15.90
C TRP A 361 -21.54 -6.09 15.34
N SER A 362 -20.89 -5.45 14.36
CA SER A 362 -19.65 -5.94 13.76
C SER A 362 -18.42 -5.62 14.59
N LEU A 363 -17.38 -6.45 14.55
CA LEU A 363 -16.14 -6.27 15.34
C LEU A 363 -15.62 -4.82 15.31
N ARG A 364 -15.32 -4.27 16.51
CA ARG A 364 -14.98 -2.86 16.81
C ARG A 364 -16.11 -1.82 16.78
N GLU A 365 -17.35 -2.20 16.47
CA GLU A 365 -18.50 -1.28 16.63
C GLU A 365 -18.93 -1.11 18.09
N ASP A 366 -18.37 -1.90 19.01
CA ASP A 366 -18.57 -1.75 20.46
C ASP A 366 -17.59 -0.73 21.10
N VAL A 367 -16.61 -0.22 20.33
CA VAL A 367 -15.57 0.71 20.79
C VAL A 367 -16.17 2.05 21.20
N PHE A 368 -15.79 2.54 22.38
CA PHE A 368 -16.11 3.91 22.82
C PHE A 368 -14.87 4.81 22.92
N ALA A 369 -13.68 4.24 23.14
CA ALA A 369 -12.42 4.99 23.20
C ALA A 369 -11.26 4.17 22.64
N GLY A 370 -10.33 4.82 21.96
CA GLY A 370 -9.10 4.21 21.49
C GLY A 370 -7.97 5.20 21.35
N VAL A 371 -6.77 4.65 21.19
CA VAL A 371 -5.54 5.40 20.93
C VAL A 371 -4.80 4.72 19.78
N THR A 372 -4.24 5.52 18.87
CA THR A 372 -3.45 4.99 17.76
C THR A 372 -2.36 5.94 17.32
N SER A 373 -1.19 5.43 16.94
CA SER A 373 -0.15 6.20 16.26
C SER A 373 -0.37 6.32 14.76
N CYS A 374 -1.35 5.61 14.20
CA CYS A 374 -1.66 5.59 12.78
C CYS A 374 -3.18 5.63 12.50
N LEU A 375 -3.80 6.80 12.72
CA LEU A 375 -5.24 7.02 12.52
C LEU A 375 -5.83 6.56 11.16
N PRO A 376 -5.11 6.63 10.02
CA PRO A 376 -5.63 6.12 8.75
C PRO A 376 -6.06 4.64 8.78
N ILE A 377 -5.37 3.78 9.53
CA ILE A 377 -5.66 2.33 9.56
C ILE A 377 -7.05 2.03 10.17
N PRO A 378 -7.37 2.44 11.43
CA PRO A 378 -8.70 2.20 11.97
C PRO A 378 -9.77 2.96 11.19
N ARG A 379 -9.48 4.15 10.64
CA ARG A 379 -10.43 4.87 9.79
C ARG A 379 -10.82 4.05 8.56
N ALA A 380 -9.84 3.51 7.83
CA ALA A 380 -10.09 2.68 6.65
C ALA A 380 -10.90 1.42 7.01
N TYR A 381 -10.56 0.77 8.13
CA TYR A 381 -11.33 -0.37 8.65
C TYR A 381 -12.81 -0.03 8.88
N TYR A 382 -13.12 1.07 9.58
CA TYR A 382 -14.51 1.49 9.81
C TYR A 382 -15.24 1.89 8.52
N GLN A 383 -14.50 2.34 7.50
CA GLN A 383 -15.06 2.66 6.18
C GLN A 383 -15.22 1.43 5.29
N GLY A 384 -14.65 0.27 5.68
CA GLY A 384 -14.58 -0.90 4.82
C GLY A 384 -13.67 -0.70 3.61
N ASP A 385 -12.69 0.20 3.73
CA ASP A 385 -11.70 0.50 2.72
C ASP A 385 -10.44 -0.36 2.93
N ASP A 386 -10.11 -1.14 1.91
CA ASP A 386 -9.01 -2.09 1.91
C ASP A 386 -7.72 -1.52 1.31
N GLU A 387 -7.70 -0.29 0.77
CA GLU A 387 -6.55 0.26 0.02
C GLU A 387 -5.25 0.25 0.84
N ILE A 388 -5.32 0.69 2.11
CA ILE A 388 -4.17 0.66 3.01
C ILE A 388 -3.71 -0.79 3.25
N MET A 389 -4.65 -1.72 3.42
CA MET A 389 -4.29 -3.13 3.68
C MET A 389 -3.65 -3.78 2.45
N GLU A 390 -4.12 -3.46 1.24
CA GLU A 390 -3.47 -3.89 0.00
C GLU A 390 -2.02 -3.35 -0.09
N ASP A 391 -1.81 -2.07 0.23
CA ASP A 391 -0.48 -1.45 0.20
C ASP A 391 0.50 -2.11 1.19
N PHE A 392 0.05 -2.47 2.39
CA PHE A 392 0.87 -3.19 3.35
C PHE A 392 1.13 -4.64 2.93
N HIS A 393 0.11 -5.35 2.47
CA HIS A 393 0.21 -6.77 2.09
C HIS A 393 1.13 -6.97 0.88
N MET A 394 1.09 -6.09 -0.13
CA MET A 394 2.00 -6.18 -1.29
C MET A 394 3.49 -6.12 -0.91
N ASP A 395 3.81 -5.53 0.24
CA ASP A 395 5.17 -5.49 0.80
C ASP A 395 5.38 -6.54 1.90
N GLY A 396 4.42 -7.42 2.19
CA GLY A 396 4.55 -8.48 3.20
C GLY A 396 4.41 -8.01 4.65
N ALA A 397 3.87 -6.81 4.89
CA ALA A 397 3.55 -6.30 6.22
C ALA A 397 2.06 -6.46 6.52
N VAL A 398 1.71 -6.70 7.78
CA VAL A 398 0.32 -7.02 8.17
C VAL A 398 -0.13 -6.15 9.35
N PRO A 399 -0.88 -5.07 9.08
CA PRO A 399 -1.66 -4.40 10.11
C PRO A 399 -2.77 -5.31 10.63
N GLY A 400 -2.80 -5.53 11.93
CA GLY A 400 -3.82 -6.32 12.58
C GLY A 400 -4.04 -5.89 14.02
N PHE A 401 -4.94 -6.60 14.68
CA PHE A 401 -5.19 -6.40 16.10
C PHE A 401 -5.55 -7.72 16.77
N PHE A 402 -5.19 -7.82 18.05
CA PHE A 402 -5.75 -8.83 18.93
C PHE A 402 -7.03 -8.30 19.55
N TRP A 403 -8.04 -9.16 19.70
CA TRP A 403 -9.24 -8.84 20.46
C TRP A 403 -9.60 -9.94 21.45
N TYR A 404 -10.20 -9.54 22.57
CA TYR A 404 -10.53 -10.42 23.69
C TYR A 404 -11.75 -9.91 24.46
N PRO A 405 -12.61 -10.80 25.00
CA PRO A 405 -13.73 -10.40 25.85
C PRO A 405 -13.27 -9.71 27.14
N LEU A 406 -14.02 -8.70 27.57
CA LEU A 406 -13.80 -7.99 28.84
C LEU A 406 -14.57 -8.60 30.02
N ASP A 407 -15.33 -9.67 29.79
CA ASP A 407 -16.08 -10.36 30.83
C ASP A 407 -15.18 -10.80 31.99
N GLY A 408 -15.44 -10.26 33.19
CA GLY A 408 -14.68 -10.55 34.39
C GLY A 408 -13.43 -9.68 34.61
N ILE A 409 -13.14 -8.73 33.71
CA ILE A 409 -12.05 -7.76 33.86
C ILE A 409 -12.61 -6.46 34.45
N ALA A 410 -12.01 -5.97 35.54
CA ALA A 410 -12.42 -4.70 36.13
C ALA A 410 -12.03 -3.53 35.22
N ARG A 411 -12.89 -2.51 35.11
CA ARG A 411 -12.70 -1.39 34.16
C ARG A 411 -11.39 -0.63 34.34
N ASP A 412 -10.94 -0.50 35.59
CA ASP A 412 -9.68 0.14 35.96
C ASP A 412 -8.44 -0.72 35.64
N GLN A 413 -8.60 -2.01 35.34
CA GLN A 413 -7.53 -2.95 34.99
C GLN A 413 -7.37 -3.20 33.48
N ILE A 414 -8.31 -2.71 32.66
CA ILE A 414 -8.31 -2.98 31.21
C ILE A 414 -7.03 -2.47 30.54
N LEU A 415 -6.60 -1.25 30.90
CA LEU A 415 -5.41 -0.63 30.32
C LEU A 415 -4.14 -1.34 30.79
N ASP A 416 -4.04 -1.64 32.09
CA ASP A 416 -2.91 -2.38 32.65
C ASP A 416 -2.74 -3.76 32.00
N LEU A 417 -3.84 -4.48 31.77
CA LEU A 417 -3.82 -5.76 31.06
C LEU A 417 -3.32 -5.61 29.62
N ARG A 418 -3.79 -4.57 28.91
CA ARG A 418 -3.35 -4.30 27.54
C ARG A 418 -1.86 -3.98 27.49
N ASP A 419 -1.38 -3.12 28.37
CA ASP A 419 0.03 -2.74 28.47
C ASP A 419 0.91 -3.96 28.82
N GLU A 420 0.43 -4.84 29.71
CA GLU A 420 1.10 -6.10 30.05
C GLU A 420 1.22 -7.03 28.83
N MET A 421 0.14 -7.18 28.05
CA MET A 421 0.16 -7.98 26.82
C MET A 421 1.11 -7.38 25.78
N GLU A 422 1.05 -6.07 25.56
CA GLU A 422 1.93 -5.35 24.65
C GLU A 422 3.40 -5.59 24.99
N GLN A 423 3.79 -5.38 26.25
CA GLN A 423 5.16 -5.55 26.71
C GLN A 423 5.64 -7.00 26.57
N LYS A 424 4.81 -7.98 26.96
CA LYS A 424 5.17 -9.40 26.90
C LYS A 424 5.28 -9.92 25.46
N ILE A 425 4.37 -9.50 24.58
CA ILE A 425 4.43 -9.88 23.17
C ILE A 425 5.64 -9.20 22.53
N SER A 426 5.87 -7.90 22.76
CA SER A 426 7.05 -7.19 22.25
C SER A 426 8.35 -7.86 22.69
N ALA A 427 8.46 -8.28 23.95
CA ALA A 427 9.66 -8.95 24.47
C ALA A 427 9.95 -10.30 23.79
N LYS A 428 8.94 -10.95 23.21
CA LYS A 428 9.06 -12.25 22.53
C LYS A 428 9.18 -12.12 21.01
N ALA A 429 8.35 -11.27 20.40
CA ALA A 429 8.34 -11.02 18.97
C ALA A 429 9.54 -10.17 18.53
N GLY A 430 10.10 -9.37 19.45
CA GLY A 430 11.21 -8.46 19.14
C GLY A 430 10.82 -7.49 18.04
N ASP A 431 11.68 -7.39 17.03
CA ASP A 431 11.49 -6.49 15.90
C ASP A 431 10.42 -6.96 14.90
N ALA A 432 9.80 -8.13 15.09
CA ALA A 432 8.72 -8.60 14.22
C ALA A 432 7.42 -7.78 14.32
N VAL A 433 7.30 -6.87 15.30
CA VAL A 433 6.07 -6.12 15.57
C VAL A 433 6.34 -4.66 15.93
N THR A 434 5.44 -3.78 15.48
CA THR A 434 5.27 -2.44 16.02
C THR A 434 3.84 -2.28 16.52
N PHE A 435 3.66 -2.12 17.83
CA PHE A 435 2.35 -1.80 18.38
C PHE A 435 1.96 -0.37 18.04
N THR A 436 0.76 -0.21 17.50
CA THR A 436 0.25 1.08 17.04
C THR A 436 -0.84 1.62 17.95
N GLY A 437 -1.30 0.84 18.94
CA GLY A 437 -2.20 1.31 19.99
C GLY A 437 -3.23 0.27 20.39
N GLY A 438 -4.46 0.69 20.62
CA GLY A 438 -5.53 -0.20 21.06
C GLY A 438 -6.82 0.55 21.33
N ALA A 439 -7.88 -0.21 21.52
CA ALA A 439 -9.20 0.32 21.80
C ALA A 439 -9.87 -0.42 22.94
N THR A 440 -10.83 0.25 23.56
CA THR A 440 -11.71 -0.28 24.59
C THR A 440 -13.15 -0.15 24.12
N GLY A 441 -13.82 -1.28 24.01
CA GLY A 441 -15.25 -1.36 23.76
C GLY A 441 -16.05 -1.67 25.00
N VAL A 442 -17.37 -1.69 24.83
CA VAL A 442 -18.30 -2.04 25.91
C VAL A 442 -18.20 -3.52 26.28
N SER A 443 -17.76 -4.37 25.35
CA SER A 443 -17.67 -5.82 25.52
C SER A 443 -16.28 -6.38 25.24
N LEU A 444 -15.51 -5.76 24.34
CA LEU A 444 -14.20 -6.25 23.87
C LEU A 444 -13.07 -5.27 24.14
N GLY A 445 -11.88 -5.82 24.41
CA GLY A 445 -10.61 -5.09 24.40
C GLY A 445 -9.84 -5.38 23.11
N TYR A 446 -9.05 -4.39 22.67
CA TYR A 446 -8.30 -4.44 21.42
C TYR A 446 -6.86 -3.98 21.62
N LEU A 447 -5.92 -4.69 20.99
CA LEU A 447 -4.49 -4.34 20.95
C LEU A 447 -4.02 -4.33 19.50
N ASP A 448 -3.65 -3.16 19.00
CA ASP A 448 -3.45 -2.84 17.59
C ASP A 448 -1.95 -2.84 17.24
N PHE A 449 -1.59 -3.43 16.10
CA PHE A 449 -0.19 -3.58 15.69
C PHE A 449 0.00 -3.62 14.17
N ILE A 450 1.25 -3.45 13.75
CA ILE A 450 1.75 -3.82 12.43
C ILE A 450 2.77 -4.95 12.64
N ALA A 451 2.54 -6.09 11.99
CA ALA A 451 3.47 -7.20 11.97
C ALA A 451 4.38 -7.10 10.74
N TRP A 452 5.68 -7.06 11.00
CA TRP A 452 6.75 -7.18 10.01
C TRP A 452 7.09 -8.65 9.73
N ASN A 453 6.68 -9.54 10.64
CA ASN A 453 6.61 -10.98 10.45
C ASN A 453 5.43 -11.56 11.22
N LEU A 454 4.31 -11.82 10.51
CA LEU A 454 3.08 -12.25 11.16
C LEU A 454 3.22 -13.57 11.92
N ASP A 455 3.91 -14.57 11.36
CA ASP A 455 4.09 -15.87 12.02
C ASP A 455 4.81 -15.74 13.37
N GLN A 456 5.88 -14.93 13.43
CA GLN A 456 6.60 -14.67 14.69
C GLN A 456 5.72 -13.94 15.71
N VAL A 457 4.90 -12.97 15.26
CA VAL A 457 3.97 -12.24 16.13
C VAL A 457 2.89 -13.16 16.68
N LEU A 458 2.30 -14.02 15.84
CA LEU A 458 1.29 -14.97 16.28
C LEU A 458 1.87 -16.03 17.22
N GLN A 459 3.09 -16.50 16.98
CA GLN A 459 3.78 -17.42 17.90
C GLN A 459 4.03 -16.78 19.27
N ALA A 460 4.52 -15.54 19.30
CA ALA A 460 4.68 -14.78 20.54
C ALA A 460 3.35 -14.57 21.26
N ALA A 461 2.29 -14.20 20.52
CA ALA A 461 0.96 -14.00 21.06
C ALA A 461 0.36 -15.29 21.64
N LEU A 462 0.49 -16.44 20.98
CA LEU A 462 0.01 -17.73 21.49
C LEU A 462 0.60 -18.05 22.87
N GLU A 463 1.90 -17.82 23.06
CA GLU A 463 2.57 -18.05 24.35
C GLU A 463 2.12 -17.07 25.45
N VAL A 464 1.95 -15.79 25.11
CA VAL A 464 1.53 -14.76 26.08
C VAL A 464 0.06 -14.92 26.43
N LEU A 465 -0.80 -15.05 25.44
CA LEU A 465 -2.26 -15.14 25.58
C LEU A 465 -2.67 -16.36 26.40
N GLY A 466 -1.93 -17.47 26.28
CA GLY A 466 -2.12 -18.66 27.13
C GLY A 466 -2.04 -18.38 28.63
N ASN A 467 -1.34 -17.32 29.06
CA ASN A 467 -1.08 -16.99 30.46
C ASN A 467 -1.81 -15.75 31.00
N VAL A 468 -2.55 -15.01 30.15
CA VAL A 468 -3.36 -13.86 30.59
C VAL A 468 -4.78 -14.28 31.00
N PRO A 469 -5.42 -13.53 31.92
CA PRO A 469 -6.72 -13.86 32.51
C PRO A 469 -7.91 -13.56 31.58
N VAL A 470 -7.80 -13.87 30.29
CA VAL A 470 -8.87 -13.81 29.30
C VAL A 470 -9.28 -15.22 28.89
N LYS A 471 -10.58 -15.49 28.78
CA LYS A 471 -11.09 -16.82 28.39
C LYS A 471 -10.82 -17.15 26.94
N GLU A 472 -10.92 -16.14 26.08
CA GLU A 472 -10.74 -16.26 24.64
C GLU A 472 -9.93 -15.07 24.13
N ALA A 473 -9.14 -15.30 23.08
CA ALA A 473 -8.41 -14.25 22.39
C ALA A 473 -8.22 -14.63 20.93
N PHE A 474 -8.26 -13.63 20.06
CA PHE A 474 -8.26 -13.81 18.62
C PHE A 474 -7.35 -12.80 17.95
N PHE A 475 -6.79 -13.19 16.80
CA PHE A 475 -6.18 -12.30 15.83
C PHE A 475 -7.20 -11.93 14.75
N HIS A 476 -7.19 -10.67 14.33
CA HIS A 476 -7.92 -10.18 13.17
C HIS A 476 -7.02 -9.22 12.37
N THR A 477 -7.00 -9.35 11.05
CA THR A 477 -6.35 -8.36 10.19
C THR A 477 -7.22 -7.10 10.13
N TYR A 478 -6.65 -5.93 9.81
CA TYR A 478 -7.43 -4.70 9.66
C TYR A 478 -8.32 -4.63 8.39
N ARG A 479 -8.97 -5.74 8.03
CA ARG A 479 -9.99 -5.84 6.97
C ARG A 479 -11.34 -6.14 7.59
N ARG A 480 -12.36 -5.32 7.32
CA ARG A 480 -13.66 -5.45 8.00
C ARG A 480 -14.41 -6.74 7.66
N ASN A 481 -14.30 -7.20 6.41
CA ASN A 481 -15.16 -8.26 5.86
C ASN A 481 -14.47 -9.63 5.80
N VAL A 482 -13.66 -9.97 6.81
CA VAL A 482 -12.93 -11.25 6.91
C VAL A 482 -13.05 -11.86 8.31
N GLY A 483 -12.69 -13.15 8.43
CA GLY A 483 -12.78 -13.89 9.69
C GLY A 483 -11.69 -13.51 10.70
N SER A 484 -11.82 -14.01 11.93
CA SER A 484 -10.77 -13.97 12.96
C SER A 484 -10.12 -15.35 13.14
N ILE A 485 -8.86 -15.37 13.58
CA ILE A 485 -8.14 -16.58 13.95
C ILE A 485 -8.13 -16.71 15.48
N CYS A 486 -8.62 -17.84 15.99
CA CYS A 486 -8.59 -18.12 17.41
C CYS A 486 -7.16 -18.44 17.87
N LEU A 487 -6.68 -17.72 18.89
CA LEU A 487 -5.38 -17.94 19.52
C LEU A 487 -5.50 -18.60 20.89
N LYS A 488 -6.58 -18.29 21.62
CA LYS A 488 -6.91 -18.92 22.89
C LYS A 488 -8.40 -19.15 22.97
N LYS A 489 -8.77 -20.31 23.51
CA LYS A 489 -10.13 -20.62 23.94
C LYS A 489 -10.07 -21.62 25.09
N GLU A 490 -10.57 -21.23 26.26
CA GLU A 490 -10.77 -22.17 27.36
C GLU A 490 -11.90 -23.15 27.00
N GLU A 491 -11.68 -24.45 27.20
CA GLU A 491 -12.74 -25.46 27.05
C GLU A 491 -13.78 -25.26 28.16
N THR A 492 -15.04 -25.06 27.76
CA THR A 492 -16.20 -24.93 28.67
C THR A 492 -16.58 -26.22 29.37
#